data_AF-A0A355CFH9-F1
#
_entry.id   AF-A0A355CFH9-F1
#
_cell.length_a   1.000
_cell.length_b   1.000
_cell.length_c   1.000
_cell.angle_alpha   90.00
_cell.angle_beta   90.00
_cell.angle_gamma   90.00
#
_symmetry.space_group_name_H-M   'P 1'
#
loop_
_entity.id
_entity.type
_entity.pdbx_description
1 polymer ?
#
loop_
_entity_poly.entity_id
_entity_poly.type
_entity_poly.pdbx_seq_one_letter_code
_entity_poly.pdbx_strand_id
1 'polypeptide(L)'
;MIPKQNAEAKQINPLARFVTKEAVAKVLKVKPEQIREIRCWAYIIHVVGVGISRFVSYADMPPILGVEPPTLQDCIRWRKRWRKTQQQAPAFWVDFYEGKFRQSRSVEELYNWGKLVGKIK
;
A
#
# COMPACT_ATOMS: atom_id res chain seq x y z
N MET A 1 -11.61 -8.41 0.83
CA MET A 1 -11.93 -8.21 -0.60
C MET A 1 -10.61 -8.09 -1.34
N ILE A 2 -10.34 -9.02 -2.26
CA ILE A 2 -9.14 -8.99 -3.11
C ILE A 2 -9.36 -7.89 -4.17
N PRO A 3 -8.39 -7.00 -4.46
CA PRO A 3 -8.50 -6.03 -5.53
C PRO A 3 -8.84 -6.72 -6.85
N LYS A 4 -9.86 -6.24 -7.57
CA LYS A 4 -10.18 -6.79 -8.89
C LYS A 4 -9.13 -6.30 -9.88
N GLN A 5 -8.44 -7.24 -10.51
CA GLN A 5 -7.56 -6.96 -11.63
C GLN A 5 -8.43 -6.66 -12.85
N ASN A 6 -8.22 -5.51 -13.49
CA ASN A 6 -8.91 -5.19 -14.74
C ASN A 6 -8.20 -5.91 -15.89
N ALA A 7 -8.91 -6.80 -16.58
CA ALA A 7 -8.40 -7.59 -17.70
C ALA A 7 -8.00 -6.75 -18.94
N GLU A 8 -8.41 -5.48 -19.01
CA GLU A 8 -8.11 -4.58 -20.13
C GLU A 8 -6.74 -3.89 -20.02
N ALA A 9 -6.11 -3.86 -18.83
CA ALA A 9 -4.80 -3.26 -18.67
C ALA A 9 -3.70 -4.28 -19.04
N LYS A 10 -3.10 -4.09 -20.23
CA LYS A 10 -2.05 -4.96 -20.80
C LYS A 10 -0.85 -5.21 -19.87
N GLN A 11 -0.64 -4.34 -18.87
CA GLN A 11 0.34 -4.52 -17.80
C GLN A 11 -0.14 -3.82 -16.51
N ILE A 12 -0.27 -4.57 -15.42
CA ILE A 12 -0.59 -4.02 -14.10
C ILE A 12 0.70 -3.50 -13.46
N ASN A 13 0.63 -2.38 -12.74
CA ASN A 13 1.78 -1.82 -12.03
C ASN A 13 2.38 -2.85 -11.05
N PRO A 14 3.71 -3.08 -11.03
CA PRO A 14 4.34 -4.01 -10.09
C PRO A 14 4.02 -3.72 -8.60
N LEU A 15 3.79 -2.45 -8.25
CA LEU A 15 3.43 -2.04 -6.89
C LEU A 15 1.98 -2.40 -6.52
N ALA A 16 1.16 -2.87 -7.46
CA ALA A 16 -0.20 -3.32 -7.18
C ALA A 16 -0.25 -4.47 -6.16
N ARG A 17 0.83 -5.25 -6.03
CA ARG A 17 0.96 -6.31 -5.02
C ARG A 17 0.90 -5.80 -3.58
N PHE A 18 1.16 -4.51 -3.36
CA PHE A 18 1.09 -3.88 -2.05
C PHE A 18 -0.28 -3.26 -1.73
N VAL A 19 -1.22 -3.29 -2.69
CA VAL A 19 -2.53 -2.66 -2.53
C VAL A 19 -3.41 -3.50 -1.61
N THR A 20 -3.72 -2.94 -0.44
CA THR A 20 -4.70 -3.51 0.49
C THR A 20 -5.81 -2.51 0.78
N LYS A 21 -6.99 -3.02 1.12
CA LYS A 21 -8.14 -2.19 1.51
C LYS A 21 -7.81 -1.27 2.68
N GLU A 22 -7.05 -1.77 3.64
CA GLU A 22 -6.60 -1.04 4.83
C GLU A 22 -5.62 0.08 4.48
N ALA A 23 -4.60 -0.19 3.65
CA ALA A 23 -3.65 0.83 3.23
C ALA A 23 -4.33 1.96 2.44
N VAL A 24 -5.24 1.60 1.52
CA VAL A 24 -6.03 2.58 0.76
C VAL A 24 -6.92 3.42 1.68
N ALA A 25 -7.57 2.79 2.66
CA ALA A 25 -8.39 3.48 3.65
C ALA A 25 -7.57 4.50 4.45
N LYS A 26 -6.34 4.13 4.86
CA LYS A 26 -5.42 5.03 5.56
C LYS A 26 -4.96 6.20 4.68
N VAL A 27 -4.62 5.96 3.41
CA VAL A 27 -4.28 7.05 2.46
C VAL A 27 -5.43 8.04 2.30
N LEU A 28 -6.65 7.52 2.15
CA LEU A 28 -7.84 8.34 1.91
C LEU A 28 -8.46 8.92 3.19
N LYS A 29 -7.92 8.56 4.37
CA LYS A 29 -8.44 8.93 5.70
C LYS A 29 -9.92 8.58 5.87
N VAL A 30 -10.31 7.39 5.41
CA VAL A 30 -11.69 6.88 5.45
C VAL A 30 -11.72 5.54 6.16
N LYS A 31 -12.89 5.10 6.59
CA LYS A 31 -13.05 3.76 7.16
C LYS A 31 -12.98 2.71 6.05
N PRO A 32 -12.35 1.53 6.27
CA PRO A 32 -12.35 0.46 5.28
C PRO A 32 -13.76 0.08 4.82
N GLU A 33 -14.75 0.12 5.69
CA GLU A 33 -16.15 -0.22 5.37
C GLU A 33 -16.76 0.70 4.31
N GLN A 34 -16.26 1.94 4.19
CA GLN A 34 -16.70 2.88 3.18
C GLN A 34 -16.17 2.54 1.78
N ILE A 35 -15.09 1.75 1.67
CA ILE A 35 -14.53 1.34 0.38
C ILE A 35 -15.32 0.15 -0.16
N ARG A 36 -15.98 0.37 -1.30
CA ARG A 36 -16.77 -0.65 -2.02
C ARG A 36 -15.93 -1.38 -3.05
N GLU A 37 -15.03 -0.68 -3.73
CA GLU A 37 -14.24 -1.22 -4.83
C GLU A 37 -12.86 -0.59 -4.89
N ILE A 38 -11.86 -1.41 -5.24
CA ILE A 38 -10.50 -0.98 -5.56
C ILE A 38 -10.16 -1.59 -6.92
N ARG A 39 -9.94 -0.73 -7.91
CA ARG A 39 -9.54 -1.10 -9.27
C ARG A 39 -8.08 -0.72 -9.49
N CYS A 40 -7.25 -1.71 -9.71
CA CYS A 40 -5.83 -1.51 -10.03
C CYS A 40 -5.67 -1.30 -11.55
N TRP A 41 -5.55 -0.06 -12.00
CA TRP A 41 -5.28 0.27 -13.41
C TRP A 41 -3.77 0.32 -13.66
N ALA A 42 -3.34 0.45 -14.92
CA ALA A 42 -1.92 0.38 -15.29
C ALA A 42 -1.00 1.33 -14.49
N TYR A 43 -1.47 2.56 -14.20
CA TYR A 43 -0.65 3.60 -13.56
C TYR A 43 -1.22 4.16 -12.25
N ILE A 44 -2.49 3.86 -11.96
CA ILE A 44 -3.22 4.45 -10.84
C ILE A 44 -4.14 3.41 -10.20
N ILE A 45 -4.46 3.61 -8.93
CA ILE A 45 -5.49 2.87 -8.20
C ILE A 45 -6.75 3.72 -8.21
N HIS A 46 -7.83 3.23 -8.79
CA HIS A 46 -9.14 3.88 -8.68
C HIS A 46 -9.92 3.25 -7.53
N VAL A 47 -10.34 4.10 -6.59
CA VAL A 47 -11.03 3.69 -5.36
C VAL A 47 -12.44 4.25 -5.38
N VAL A 48 -13.42 3.36 -5.26
CA VAL A 48 -14.84 3.71 -5.22
C VAL A 48 -15.41 3.29 -3.87
N GLY A 49 -16.14 4.20 -3.23
CA GLY A 49 -16.72 4.02 -1.93
C GLY A 49 -18.00 4.84 -1.74
N VAL A 50 -18.58 4.77 -0.55
CA VAL A 50 -19.76 5.58 -0.19
C VAL A 50 -19.37 7.06 -0.19
N GLY A 51 -19.86 7.82 -1.17
CA GLY A 51 -19.53 9.25 -1.33
C GLY A 51 -18.08 9.53 -1.73
N ILE A 52 -17.33 8.52 -2.20
CA ILE A 52 -15.91 8.64 -2.53
C ILE A 52 -15.65 8.02 -3.90
N SER A 53 -15.06 8.79 -4.81
CA SER A 53 -14.41 8.30 -6.03
C SER A 53 -13.07 9.02 -6.15
N ARG A 54 -11.97 8.31 -5.88
CA ARG A 54 -10.63 8.92 -5.80
C ARG A 54 -9.58 8.07 -6.49
N PHE A 55 -8.55 8.75 -6.95
CA PHE A 55 -7.36 8.14 -7.52
C PHE A 55 -6.23 8.18 -6.50
N VAL A 56 -5.59 7.03 -6.30
CA VAL A 56 -4.44 6.85 -5.40
C VAL A 56 -3.27 6.34 -6.22
N SER A 57 -2.06 6.85 -5.97
CA SER A 57 -0.89 6.36 -6.69
C SER A 57 -0.31 5.14 -6.00
N TYR A 58 0.14 4.17 -6.80
CA TYR A 58 0.78 2.97 -6.27
C TYR A 58 2.01 3.26 -5.40
N ALA A 59 2.72 4.36 -5.67
CA ALA A 59 3.86 4.79 -4.87
C ALA A 59 3.46 5.35 -3.51
N ASP A 60 2.17 5.39 -3.16
CA ASP A 60 1.72 5.62 -1.78
C ASP A 60 1.75 4.34 -0.97
N MET A 61 1.58 3.17 -1.60
CA MET A 61 1.30 1.93 -0.87
C MET A 61 2.53 1.43 -0.10
N PRO A 62 2.41 1.15 1.21
CA PRO A 62 3.45 0.52 2.00
C PRO A 62 3.62 -0.95 1.58
N PRO A 63 4.84 -1.50 1.55
CA PRO A 63 5.03 -2.93 1.34
C PRO A 63 4.37 -3.75 2.44
N ILE A 64 3.90 -4.95 2.08
CA ILE A 64 3.19 -5.89 2.96
C ILE A 64 3.86 -7.27 2.95
N LEU A 65 3.57 -8.08 3.96
CA LEU A 65 3.90 -9.51 3.98
C LEU A 65 2.96 -10.33 3.09
N GLY A 66 3.37 -11.55 2.73
CA GLY A 66 2.57 -12.48 1.94
C GLY A 66 2.57 -12.22 0.42
N VAL A 67 3.42 -11.30 -0.04
CA VAL A 67 3.68 -11.01 -1.46
C VAL A 67 5.18 -10.88 -1.69
N GLU A 68 5.60 -10.84 -2.96
CA GLU A 68 7.00 -10.62 -3.32
C GLU A 68 7.58 -9.36 -2.64
N PRO A 69 8.75 -9.48 -1.99
CA PRO A 69 9.34 -8.39 -1.22
C PRO A 69 9.62 -7.16 -2.10
N PRO A 70 9.78 -5.97 -1.50
CA PRO A 70 10.17 -4.78 -2.24
C PRO A 70 11.53 -4.97 -2.92
N THR A 71 11.59 -4.60 -4.19
CA THR A 71 12.81 -4.55 -4.98
C THR A 71 13.47 -3.17 -4.86
N LEU A 72 14.71 -3.05 -5.32
CA LEU A 72 15.38 -1.75 -5.41
C LEU A 72 14.58 -0.73 -6.24
N GLN A 73 13.91 -1.19 -7.31
CA GLN A 73 13.09 -0.31 -8.15
C GLN A 73 11.86 0.23 -7.42
N ASP A 74 11.25 -0.57 -6.54
CA ASP A 74 10.15 -0.11 -5.69
C ASP A 74 10.62 0.98 -4.73
N CYS A 75 11.77 0.76 -4.07
CA CYS A 75 12.37 1.74 -3.18
C CYS A 75 12.72 3.06 -3.90
N ILE A 76 13.25 2.98 -5.13
CA ILE A 76 13.52 4.18 -5.94
C ILE A 76 12.22 4.95 -6.23
N ARG A 77 11.11 4.26 -6.53
CA ARG A 77 9.81 4.91 -6.77
C ARG A 77 9.30 5.63 -5.53
N TRP A 78 9.42 5.02 -4.34
CA TRP A 78 9.08 5.67 -3.08
C TRP A 78 9.95 6.88 -2.80
N ARG A 79 11.28 6.77 -2.89
CA ARG A 79 12.19 7.90 -2.66
C ARG A 79 11.94 9.07 -3.60
N LYS A 80 11.67 8.81 -4.89
CA LYS A 80 11.31 9.86 -5.85
C LYS A 80 10.08 10.64 -5.38
N ARG A 81 9.11 9.95 -4.80
CA ARG A 81 7.91 10.58 -4.25
C ARG A 81 8.19 11.36 -2.96
N TRP A 82 9.02 10.81 -2.08
CA TRP A 82 9.34 11.41 -0.79
C TRP A 82 10.32 12.60 -0.88
N ARG A 83 10.82 12.94 -2.07
CA ARG A 83 11.66 14.13 -2.27
C ARG A 83 11.01 15.41 -1.72
N LYS A 84 9.69 15.50 -1.77
CA LYS A 84 8.92 16.64 -1.24
C LYS A 84 8.73 16.60 0.29
N THR A 85 8.97 15.45 0.92
CA THR A 85 8.77 15.18 2.35
C THR A 85 10.10 14.90 3.05
N GLN A 86 11.18 15.58 2.66
CA GLN A 86 12.52 15.36 3.22
C GLN A 86 13.00 13.90 3.16
N GLN A 87 12.60 13.18 2.12
CA GLN A 87 12.86 11.74 1.93
C GLN A 87 12.22 10.83 2.99
N GLN A 88 11.22 11.33 3.73
CA GLN A 88 10.49 10.53 4.71
C GLN A 88 9.23 9.91 4.11
N ALA A 89 8.91 8.70 4.57
CA ALA A 89 7.65 8.04 4.27
C ALA A 89 6.45 8.86 4.75
N PRO A 90 5.28 8.77 4.09
CA PRO A 90 4.06 9.43 4.55
C PRO A 90 3.69 8.97 5.96
N ALA A 91 3.21 9.87 6.80
CA ALA A 91 2.86 9.57 8.19
C ALA A 91 1.93 8.35 8.35
N PHE A 92 1.02 8.12 7.41
CA PHE A 92 0.11 6.98 7.47
C PHE A 92 0.81 5.61 7.42
N TRP A 93 2.05 5.53 6.91
CA TRP A 93 2.84 4.29 6.95
C TRP A 93 3.13 3.87 8.38
N VAL A 94 3.40 4.83 9.27
CA VAL A 94 3.59 4.57 10.70
C VAL A 94 2.31 3.98 11.29
N ASP A 95 1.17 4.62 11.08
CA ASP A 95 -0.13 4.12 11.56
C ASP A 95 -0.47 2.73 11.00
N PHE A 96 -0.10 2.47 9.75
CA PHE A 96 -0.31 1.19 9.10
C PHE A 96 0.54 0.10 9.76
N TYR A 97 1.85 0.32 9.88
CA TYR A 97 2.75 -0.68 10.46
C TYR A 97 2.51 -0.88 11.94
N GLU A 98 2.23 0.18 12.71
CA GLU A 98 1.86 0.06 14.12
C GLU A 98 0.63 -0.84 14.28
N GLY A 99 -0.38 -0.67 13.44
CA GLY A 99 -1.52 -1.58 13.37
C GLY A 99 -1.12 -3.03 13.10
N LYS A 100 -0.21 -3.27 12.16
CA LYS A 100 0.29 -4.62 11.84
C LYS A 100 1.08 -5.26 12.97
N PHE A 101 1.94 -4.50 13.64
CA PHE A 101 2.66 -4.98 14.82
C PHE A 101 1.71 -5.34 15.96
N ARG A 102 0.70 -4.50 16.26
CA ARG A 102 -0.30 -4.78 17.31
C ARG A 102 -1.20 -5.98 16.97
N GLN A 103 -1.49 -6.22 15.70
CA GLN A 103 -2.35 -7.32 15.24
C GLN A 103 -1.59 -8.64 15.04
N SER A 104 -0.26 -8.61 15.08
CA SER A 104 0.58 -9.79 14.86
C SER A 104 0.27 -10.86 15.93
N ARG A 105 0.03 -12.09 15.49
CA ARG A 105 -0.40 -13.19 16.37
C ARG A 105 0.75 -14.08 16.85
N SER A 106 1.94 -13.87 16.32
CA SER A 106 3.14 -14.61 16.69
C SER A 106 4.39 -13.72 16.66
N VAL A 107 5.41 -14.15 17.39
CA VAL A 107 6.74 -13.53 17.36
C VAL A 107 7.35 -13.58 15.96
N GLU A 108 7.10 -14.67 15.23
CA GLU A 108 7.55 -14.81 13.84
C GLU A 108 6.92 -13.77 12.92
N GLU A 109 5.61 -13.53 13.04
CA GLU A 109 4.91 -12.51 12.24
C GLU A 109 5.45 -11.12 12.56
N LEU A 110 5.62 -10.79 13.85
CA LEU A 110 6.21 -9.54 14.31
C LEU A 110 7.62 -9.33 13.74
N TYR A 111 8.45 -10.37 13.79
CA TYR A 111 9.82 -10.36 13.27
C TYR A 111 9.85 -10.16 11.75
N ASN A 112 8.94 -10.80 11.01
CA ASN A 112 8.81 -10.64 9.57
C ASN A 112 8.39 -9.22 9.19
N TRP A 113 7.46 -8.61 9.93
CA TRP A 113 7.13 -7.19 9.75
C TRP A 113 8.33 -6.29 10.02
N GLY A 114 9.09 -6.54 11.10
CA GLY A 114 10.32 -5.81 11.41
C GLY A 114 11.37 -5.91 10.30
N LYS A 115 11.59 -7.12 9.77
CA LYS A 115 12.46 -7.35 8.61
C LYS A 115 12.00 -6.59 7.37
N LEU A 116 10.70 -6.58 7.10
CA LEU A 116 10.14 -5.87 5.95
C LEU A 116 10.38 -4.37 6.06
N VAL A 117 10.08 -3.78 7.23
CA VAL A 117 10.29 -2.36 7.49
C VAL A 117 11.78 -2.01 7.41
N GLY A 118 12.67 -2.86 7.93
CA GLY A 118 14.12 -2.67 7.84
C GLY A 118 14.69 -2.69 6.41
N LYS A 119 13.96 -3.20 5.41
CA LYS A 119 14.34 -3.13 3.99
C LYS A 119 13.99 -1.79 3.34
N ILE A 120 13.14 -0.98 3.97
CA ILE A 120 12.73 0.33 3.49
C ILE A 120 13.83 1.31 3.89
N LYS A 121 14.75 1.60 2.96
CA LYS A 121 15.87 2.54 3.13
C LYS A 121 15.79 3.69 2.15
#